data_AF-A0A8J3L2P5-F1
#
_entry.id   AF-A0A8J3L2P5-F1
#
_cell.length_a   1.000
_cell.length_b   1.000
_cell.length_c   1.000
_cell.angle_alpha   90.00
_cell.angle_beta   90.00
_cell.angle_gamma   90.00
#
_symmetry.space_group_name_H-M   'P 1'
#
loop_
_entity.id
_entity.type
_entity.pdbx_description
1 polymer ?
#
loop_
_entity_poly.entity_id
_entity_poly.type
_entity_poly.pdbx_seq_one_letter_code
_entity_poly.pdbx_strand_id
1 'polypeptide(L)'
;MCNPRRVRVDAARHLQEAWEAEVTRVIQRSADVTGEARLREPLDAAVGGPTLVMLEQVLAALDGWEETDGSFRHELDGGYIAYHPDTQELEIVATLSDQVTVEGTATQRTSGTVEASLEVTGVGTYYDDGWGDLTEETAQREATRNAQELLEQRRREAIDAAQHDAAQIIAADLERAADAQAHAALLQAQADRVEQLHAAARRRLTALGVQGRNLFYRALADAYREAILAYARSRGAEGVVCVERDGVLEIEFNLRG
;
A
#
# COMPACT_ATOMS: atom_id res chain seq x y z
N MET A 1 -18.43 -37.99 58.45
CA MET A 1 -18.59 -37.42 57.09
C MET A 1 -19.06 -38.54 56.19
N CYS A 2 -20.28 -38.46 55.68
CA CYS A 2 -20.78 -39.40 54.68
C CYS A 2 -20.13 -39.11 53.33
N ASN A 3 -19.77 -40.15 52.57
CA ASN A 3 -19.28 -39.99 51.21
C ASN A 3 -20.45 -39.63 50.28
N PRO A 4 -20.27 -38.67 49.35
CA PRO A 4 -21.31 -38.32 48.38
C PRO A 4 -21.61 -39.51 47.46
N ARG A 5 -22.89 -39.78 47.27
CA ARG A 5 -23.40 -40.77 46.31
C ARG A 5 -23.83 -40.08 45.02
N ARG A 6 -23.87 -40.83 43.92
CA ARG A 6 -24.19 -40.29 42.60
C ARG A 6 -25.39 -41.00 41.99
N VAL A 7 -26.25 -40.20 41.38
CA VAL A 7 -27.30 -40.66 40.47
C VAL A 7 -26.83 -40.40 39.04
N ARG A 8 -27.00 -41.38 38.16
CA ARG A 8 -26.71 -41.26 36.73
C ARG A 8 -27.99 -41.43 35.94
N VAL A 9 -28.18 -40.57 34.94
CA VAL A 9 -29.30 -40.64 34.00
C VAL A 9 -28.72 -40.69 32.60
N ASP A 10 -28.92 -41.81 31.92
CA ASP A 10 -28.58 -41.93 30.51
C ASP A 10 -29.75 -41.40 29.67
N ALA A 11 -29.44 -40.53 28.73
CA ALA A 11 -30.40 -39.94 27.83
C ALA A 11 -29.92 -40.10 26.38
N ALA A 12 -30.82 -40.57 25.53
CA ALA A 12 -30.59 -40.74 24.10
C ALA A 12 -31.62 -39.95 23.30
N ARG A 13 -31.19 -39.31 22.21
CA ARG A 13 -32.06 -38.59 21.28
C ARG A 13 -31.60 -38.83 19.85
N HIS A 14 -32.54 -39.18 18.98
CA HIS A 14 -32.31 -39.12 17.54
C HIS A 14 -32.51 -37.67 17.05
N LEU A 15 -31.50 -37.15 16.39
CA LEU A 15 -31.44 -35.82 15.79
C LEU A 15 -31.69 -35.96 14.29
N GLN A 16 -32.69 -35.25 13.77
CA GLN A 16 -32.94 -35.07 12.34
C GLN A 16 -33.34 -33.61 12.13
N GLU A 17 -32.37 -32.74 11.86
CA GLU A 17 -32.60 -31.29 11.79
C GLU A 17 -31.95 -30.68 10.54
N ALA A 18 -32.73 -29.86 9.84
CA ALA A 18 -32.24 -29.07 8.72
C ALA A 18 -31.46 -27.85 9.23
N TRP A 19 -30.43 -27.47 8.50
CA TRP A 19 -29.60 -26.31 8.79
C TRP A 19 -29.32 -25.51 7.51
N GLU A 20 -29.03 -24.23 7.69
CA GLU A 20 -28.61 -23.31 6.66
C GLU A 20 -27.49 -22.42 7.24
N ALA A 21 -26.47 -22.14 6.43
CA ALA A 21 -25.36 -21.27 6.80
C ALA A 21 -24.95 -20.41 5.60
N GLU A 22 -24.48 -19.20 5.88
CA GLU A 22 -23.86 -18.33 4.88
C GLU A 22 -22.35 -18.32 5.12
N VAL A 23 -21.59 -18.68 4.09
CA VAL A 23 -20.13 -18.68 4.13
C VAL A 23 -19.63 -17.53 3.27
N THR A 24 -18.88 -16.63 3.89
CA THR A 24 -18.29 -15.47 3.22
C THR A 24 -16.76 -15.55 3.24
N ARG A 25 -16.14 -15.15 2.15
CA ARG A 25 -14.69 -14.95 2.01
C ARG A 25 -14.43 -13.55 1.48
N VAL A 26 -13.49 -12.86 2.11
CA VAL A 26 -13.03 -11.53 1.74
C VAL A 26 -11.54 -11.62 1.46
N ILE A 27 -11.11 -11.10 0.31
CA ILE A 27 -9.69 -11.00 -0.06
C ILE A 27 -9.39 -9.55 -0.36
N GLN A 28 -8.33 -9.05 0.27
CA GLN A 28 -7.80 -7.72 0.03
C GLN A 28 -6.63 -7.80 -0.94
N ARG A 29 -6.60 -6.90 -1.92
CA ARG A 29 -5.48 -6.71 -2.84
C ARG A 29 -5.07 -5.25 -2.85
N SER A 30 -3.77 -5.00 -2.94
CA SER A 30 -3.20 -3.67 -3.01
C SER A 30 -2.15 -3.58 -4.12
N ALA A 31 -1.99 -2.39 -4.68
CA ALA A 31 -0.91 -2.09 -5.60
C ALA A 31 -0.51 -0.62 -5.52
N ASP A 32 0.78 -0.36 -5.70
CA ASP A 32 1.30 0.98 -5.84
C ASP A 32 1.12 1.44 -7.29
N VAL A 33 0.68 2.68 -7.44
CA VAL A 33 0.46 3.33 -8.74
C VAL A 33 1.18 4.65 -8.76
N THR A 34 1.75 4.97 -9.91
CA THR A 34 2.49 6.21 -10.12
C THR A 34 1.91 6.93 -11.31
N GLY A 35 1.74 8.24 -11.19
CA GLY A 35 1.44 9.12 -12.30
C GLY A 35 2.53 10.15 -12.50
N GLU A 36 2.88 10.37 -13.76
CA GLU A 36 3.95 11.27 -14.16
C GLU A 36 3.47 12.33 -15.16
N ALA A 37 4.05 13.51 -15.06
CA ALA A 37 3.95 14.54 -16.07
C ALA A 37 5.34 15.07 -16.37
N ARG A 38 5.68 15.17 -17.66
CA ARG A 38 6.98 15.63 -18.14
C ARG A 38 6.84 16.85 -19.04
N LEU A 39 7.79 17.75 -18.93
CA LEU A 39 8.00 18.87 -19.82
C LEU A 39 9.44 18.81 -20.33
N ARG A 40 9.62 18.92 -21.65
CA ARG A 40 10.94 19.06 -22.26
C ARG A 40 11.01 20.38 -23.01
N GLU A 41 12.08 21.12 -22.78
CA GLU A 41 12.33 22.41 -23.39
C GLU A 41 13.72 22.38 -24.01
N PRO A 42 13.86 22.62 -25.32
CA PRO A 42 15.18 22.81 -25.90
C PRO A 42 15.79 24.07 -25.30
N LEU A 43 17.07 24.00 -24.93
CA LEU A 43 17.89 25.19 -24.82
C LEU A 43 18.03 25.69 -26.26
N ASP A 44 17.34 26.79 -26.54
CA ASP A 44 17.33 27.38 -27.87
C ASP A 44 18.77 27.73 -28.34
N ALA A 45 18.91 28.06 -29.61
CA ALA A 45 20.18 28.49 -30.18
C ALA A 45 20.76 29.78 -29.51
N ALA A 46 20.10 30.34 -28.49
CA ALA A 46 20.62 31.47 -27.73
C ALA A 46 21.74 31.07 -26.76
N VAL A 47 21.82 29.79 -26.35
CA VAL A 47 22.95 29.31 -25.53
C VAL A 47 24.13 28.94 -26.44
N GLY A 48 25.21 29.72 -26.36
CA GLY A 48 26.41 29.48 -27.17
C GLY A 48 27.12 28.18 -26.77
N GLY A 49 27.68 27.48 -27.76
CA GLY A 49 28.43 26.23 -27.55
C GLY A 49 29.48 26.27 -26.42
N PRO A 50 30.30 27.34 -26.28
CA PRO A 50 31.22 27.45 -25.14
C PRO A 50 30.53 27.44 -23.78
N THR A 51 29.35 28.05 -23.65
CA THR A 51 28.55 28.04 -22.43
C THR A 51 28.02 26.65 -22.12
N LEU A 52 27.56 25.90 -23.13
CA LEU A 52 27.08 24.53 -22.94
C LEU A 52 28.17 23.59 -22.42
N VAL A 53 29.40 23.71 -22.94
CA VAL A 53 30.55 22.94 -22.44
C VAL A 53 30.87 23.29 -20.99
N MET A 54 30.79 24.57 -20.62
CA MET A 54 30.99 25.00 -19.23
C MET A 54 29.85 24.56 -18.33
N LEU A 55 28.62 24.48 -18.85
CA LEU A 55 27.45 24.06 -18.11
C LEU A 55 27.59 22.62 -17.60
N GLU A 56 28.08 21.70 -18.43
CA GLU A 56 28.35 20.32 -18.00
C GLU A 56 29.36 20.28 -16.84
N GLN A 57 30.43 21.07 -16.91
CA GLN A 57 31.44 21.15 -15.84
C GLN A 57 30.87 21.75 -14.56
N VAL A 58 30.04 22.79 -14.70
CA VAL A 58 29.38 23.46 -13.57
C VAL A 58 28.39 22.51 -12.89
N LEU A 59 27.55 21.81 -13.65
CA LEU A 59 26.59 20.84 -13.12
C LEU A 59 27.30 19.66 -12.45
N ALA A 60 28.40 19.15 -13.02
CA ALA A 60 29.19 18.08 -12.40
C ALA A 60 29.82 18.47 -11.05
N ALA A 61 30.03 19.78 -10.82
CA ALA A 61 30.63 20.31 -9.59
C ALA A 61 29.62 20.88 -8.59
N LEU A 62 28.36 21.03 -8.98
CA LEU A 62 27.30 21.61 -8.15
C LEU A 62 26.66 20.55 -7.25
N ASP A 63 26.63 20.83 -5.95
CA ASP A 63 25.93 19.96 -4.98
C ASP A 63 24.45 19.77 -5.37
N GLY A 64 23.99 18.51 -5.30
CA GLY A 64 22.62 18.13 -5.61
C GLY A 64 22.36 17.79 -7.08
N TRP A 65 23.30 18.09 -7.98
CA TRP A 65 23.29 17.57 -9.35
C TRP A 65 24.11 16.29 -9.43
N GLU A 66 23.52 15.25 -10.01
CA GLU A 66 24.13 13.94 -10.19
C GLU A 66 24.10 13.56 -11.66
N GLU A 67 25.22 13.06 -12.17
CA GLU A 67 25.27 12.51 -13.52
C GLU A 67 24.62 11.12 -13.53
N THR A 68 23.56 10.96 -14.32
CA THR A 68 22.81 9.70 -14.48
C THR A 68 22.49 9.49 -15.96
N ASP A 69 22.92 8.35 -16.51
CA ASP A 69 22.65 7.96 -17.90
C ASP A 69 22.99 9.03 -18.95
N GLY A 70 24.10 9.76 -18.74
CA GLY A 70 24.53 10.84 -19.65
C GLY A 70 23.73 12.14 -19.52
N SER A 71 22.90 12.27 -18.49
CA SER A 71 22.18 13.50 -18.14
C SER A 71 22.59 13.99 -16.75
N PHE A 72 22.46 15.28 -16.50
CA PHE A 72 22.66 15.85 -15.16
C PHE A 72 21.31 16.03 -14.49
N ARG A 73 21.06 15.33 -13.40
CA ARG A 73 19.77 15.28 -12.71
C ARG A 73 19.85 15.91 -11.33
N HIS A 74 18.81 16.65 -10.94
CA HIS A 74 18.64 17.17 -9.59
C HIS A 74 17.24 16.82 -9.07
N GLU A 75 17.20 16.18 -7.90
CA GLU A 75 15.95 15.80 -7.23
C GLU A 75 15.18 17.02 -6.70
N LEU A 76 13.87 16.99 -6.81
CA LEU A 76 12.96 18.00 -6.28
C LEU A 76 11.88 17.31 -5.44
N ASP A 77 11.21 18.05 -4.56
CA ASP A 77 10.07 17.47 -3.83
C ASP A 77 8.92 17.14 -4.81
N GLY A 78 8.73 15.85 -5.06
CA GLY A 78 7.70 15.30 -5.95
C GLY A 78 8.09 15.29 -7.43
N GLY A 79 9.39 15.23 -7.75
CA GLY A 79 9.86 15.17 -9.12
C GLY A 79 11.36 15.37 -9.26
N TYR A 80 11.82 15.66 -10.47
CA TYR A 80 13.21 16.01 -10.73
C TYR A 80 13.33 16.95 -11.93
N ILE A 81 14.48 17.58 -12.06
CA ILE A 81 14.92 18.28 -13.26
C ILE A 81 16.17 17.59 -13.81
N ALA A 82 16.26 17.47 -15.13
CA ALA A 82 17.41 16.87 -15.80
C ALA A 82 17.82 17.73 -17.00
N TYR A 83 19.12 17.91 -17.17
CA TYR A 83 19.70 18.48 -18.38
C TYR A 83 20.33 17.37 -19.21
N HIS A 84 19.98 17.33 -20.50
CA HIS A 84 20.44 16.34 -21.47
C HIS A 84 21.45 17.00 -22.43
N PRO A 85 22.77 16.82 -22.25
CA PRO A 85 23.79 17.48 -23.07
C PRO A 85 23.72 17.11 -24.55
N ASP A 86 23.44 15.84 -24.86
CA ASP A 86 23.38 15.31 -26.24
C ASP A 86 22.28 15.97 -27.07
N THR A 87 21.13 16.25 -26.45
CA THR A 87 19.97 16.88 -27.11
C THR A 87 19.83 18.36 -26.79
N GLN A 88 20.62 18.87 -25.85
CA GLN A 88 20.54 20.23 -25.31
C GLN A 88 19.13 20.55 -24.77
N GLU A 89 18.49 19.56 -24.13
CA GLU A 89 17.14 19.71 -23.58
C GLU A 89 17.16 19.78 -22.06
N LEU A 90 16.31 20.66 -21.52
CA LEU A 90 15.92 20.66 -20.12
C LEU A 90 14.64 19.85 -19.96
N GLU A 91 14.68 18.79 -19.16
CA GLU A 91 13.54 17.96 -18.80
C GLU A 91 13.13 18.22 -17.36
N ILE A 92 11.84 18.42 -17.12
CA ILE A 92 11.26 18.55 -15.79
C ILE A 92 10.18 17.48 -15.66
N VAL A 93 10.28 16.66 -14.61
CA VAL A 93 9.34 15.58 -14.34
C VAL A 93 8.71 15.79 -12.98
N ALA A 94 7.38 15.74 -12.94
CA ALA A 94 6.60 15.68 -11.72
C ALA A 94 6.07 14.25 -11.56
N THR A 95 6.31 13.66 -10.39
CA THR A 95 5.93 12.29 -10.06
C THR A 95 5.07 12.27 -8.81
N LEU A 96 3.95 11.56 -8.88
CA LEU A 96 3.09 11.30 -7.73
C LEU A 96 2.83 9.81 -7.64
N SER A 97 3.00 9.24 -6.46
CA SER A 97 2.65 7.85 -6.17
C SER A 97 1.52 7.78 -5.16
N ASP A 98 0.76 6.69 -5.23
CA ASP A 98 -0.27 6.35 -4.26
C ASP A 98 -0.45 4.83 -4.19
N GLN A 99 -1.06 4.35 -3.11
CA GLN A 99 -1.41 2.95 -2.97
C GLN A 99 -2.92 2.77 -3.09
N VAL A 100 -3.33 1.92 -4.03
CA VAL A 100 -4.73 1.52 -4.19
C VAL A 100 -4.94 0.21 -3.46
N THR A 101 -5.98 0.15 -2.63
CA THR A 101 -6.41 -1.06 -1.93
C THR A 101 -7.87 -1.33 -2.25
N VAL A 102 -8.19 -2.58 -2.58
CA VAL A 102 -9.55 -3.04 -2.89
C VAL A 102 -9.83 -4.37 -2.21
N GLU A 103 -11.12 -4.67 -2.09
CA GLU A 103 -11.60 -5.94 -1.54
C GLU A 103 -12.49 -6.66 -2.57
N GLY A 104 -12.31 -7.98 -2.66
CA GLY A 104 -13.25 -8.89 -3.32
C GLY A 104 -13.96 -9.74 -2.28
N THR A 105 -15.26 -9.94 -2.45
CA THR A 105 -16.11 -10.64 -1.49
C THR A 105 -16.97 -11.67 -2.20
N ALA A 106 -16.76 -12.95 -1.86
CA ALA A 106 -17.61 -14.03 -2.34
C ALA A 106 -18.41 -14.62 -1.18
N THR A 107 -19.71 -14.80 -1.40
CA THR A 107 -20.65 -15.33 -0.43
C THR A 107 -21.46 -16.45 -1.05
N GLN A 108 -21.60 -17.56 -0.32
CA GLN A 108 -22.45 -18.67 -0.73
C GLN A 108 -23.22 -19.22 0.46
N ARG A 109 -24.48 -19.54 0.21
CA ARG A 109 -25.37 -20.18 1.16
C ARG A 109 -25.29 -21.70 1.00
N THR A 110 -25.06 -22.40 2.10
CA THR A 110 -25.06 -23.86 2.19
C THR A 110 -26.21 -24.30 3.08
N SER A 111 -26.76 -25.48 2.79
CA SER A 111 -27.83 -26.07 3.59
C SER A 111 -27.71 -27.58 3.58
N GLY A 112 -28.21 -28.23 4.63
CA GLY A 112 -28.21 -29.67 4.75
C GLY A 112 -29.08 -30.17 5.88
N THR A 113 -28.99 -31.46 6.17
CA THR A 113 -29.68 -32.10 7.29
C THR A 113 -28.65 -32.86 8.12
N VAL A 114 -28.68 -32.68 9.44
CA VAL A 114 -27.92 -33.53 10.37
C VAL A 114 -28.82 -34.67 10.81
N GLU A 115 -28.35 -35.89 10.58
CA GLU A 115 -28.96 -37.11 11.12
C GLU A 115 -27.96 -37.79 12.07
N ALA A 116 -28.27 -37.86 13.36
CA ALA A 116 -27.36 -38.39 14.37
C ALA A 116 -28.11 -39.02 15.56
N SER A 117 -27.51 -40.02 16.19
CA SER A 117 -27.96 -40.52 17.50
C SER A 117 -27.07 -39.92 18.58
N LEU A 118 -27.66 -39.11 19.46
CA LEU A 118 -26.95 -38.44 20.55
C LEU A 118 -27.19 -39.21 21.84
N GLU A 119 -26.11 -39.57 22.53
CA GLU A 119 -26.16 -40.25 23.83
C GLU A 119 -25.29 -39.49 24.83
N VAL A 120 -25.86 -39.22 26.01
CA VAL A 120 -25.16 -38.53 27.10
C VAL A 120 -25.58 -39.12 28.44
N THR A 121 -24.70 -38.98 29.43
CA THR A 121 -25.00 -39.35 30.82
C THR A 121 -24.98 -38.10 31.68
N GLY A 122 -26.13 -37.75 32.25
CA GLY A 122 -26.22 -36.72 33.27
C GLY A 122 -25.91 -37.26 34.66
N VAL A 123 -25.28 -36.44 35.50
CA VAL A 123 -24.85 -36.84 36.85
C VAL A 123 -25.37 -35.85 37.88
N GLY A 124 -25.95 -36.36 38.97
CA GLY A 124 -26.33 -35.59 40.15
C GLY A 124 -25.78 -36.24 41.41
N THR A 125 -25.62 -35.46 42.48
CA THR A 125 -24.93 -35.91 43.71
C THR A 125 -25.82 -35.73 44.95
N TYR A 126 -25.85 -36.71 45.85
CA TYR A 126 -26.58 -36.64 47.12
C TYR A 126 -25.79 -37.20 48.30
N TYR A 127 -26.23 -36.90 49.52
CA TYR A 127 -25.72 -37.51 50.76
C TYR A 127 -26.82 -38.31 51.46
N ASP A 128 -26.47 -39.43 52.10
CA ASP A 128 -27.44 -40.31 52.78
C ASP A 128 -28.19 -39.62 53.93
N ASP A 129 -27.58 -38.61 54.55
CA ASP A 129 -28.15 -37.81 55.63
C ASP A 129 -28.92 -36.57 55.12
N GLY A 130 -29.04 -36.39 53.79
CA GLY A 130 -29.72 -35.25 53.19
C GLY A 130 -29.03 -33.91 53.47
N TRP A 131 -27.73 -33.93 53.76
CA TRP A 131 -26.97 -32.73 54.12
C TRP A 131 -27.04 -31.65 53.02
N GLY A 132 -27.42 -30.43 53.40
CA GLY A 132 -27.51 -29.29 52.48
C GLY A 132 -28.62 -29.38 51.44
N ASP A 133 -29.74 -30.04 51.76
CA ASP A 133 -30.86 -30.35 50.85
C ASP A 133 -30.50 -31.28 49.68
N LEU A 134 -29.31 -31.90 49.71
CA LEU A 134 -28.83 -32.82 48.69
C LEU A 134 -29.36 -34.24 48.95
N THR A 135 -30.63 -34.44 48.62
CA THR A 135 -31.33 -35.72 48.66
C THR A 135 -31.22 -36.48 47.34
N GLU A 136 -31.49 -37.78 47.34
CA GLU A 136 -31.55 -38.60 46.13
C GLU A 136 -32.52 -38.02 45.09
N GLU A 137 -33.65 -37.46 45.53
CA GLU A 137 -34.63 -36.80 44.64
C GLU A 137 -34.04 -35.56 43.97
N THR A 138 -33.30 -34.73 44.71
CA THR A 138 -32.60 -33.56 44.12
C THR A 138 -31.50 -33.99 43.16
N ALA A 139 -30.74 -35.04 43.48
CA ALA A 139 -29.71 -35.59 42.60
C ALA A 139 -30.31 -36.19 41.32
N GLN A 140 -31.49 -36.82 41.39
CA GLN A 140 -32.20 -37.31 40.22
C GLN A 140 -32.65 -36.16 39.32
N ARG A 141 -33.23 -35.09 39.90
CA ARG A 141 -33.61 -33.88 39.15
C ARG A 141 -32.40 -33.20 38.50
N GLU A 142 -31.30 -33.10 39.24
CA GLU A 142 -30.04 -32.55 38.74
C GLU A 142 -29.47 -33.40 37.60
N ALA A 143 -29.39 -34.73 37.76
CA ALA A 143 -28.90 -35.64 36.73
C ALA A 143 -29.75 -35.55 35.45
N THR A 144 -31.08 -35.46 35.57
CA THR A 144 -31.97 -35.28 34.41
C THR A 144 -31.75 -33.93 33.72
N ARG A 145 -31.66 -32.83 34.47
CA ARG A 145 -31.37 -31.50 33.90
C ARG A 145 -30.01 -31.47 33.21
N ASN A 146 -28.98 -32.02 33.84
CA ASN A 146 -27.65 -32.11 33.28
C ASN A 146 -27.61 -32.95 31.99
N ALA A 147 -28.33 -34.09 31.96
CA ALA A 147 -28.47 -34.88 30.73
C ALA A 147 -29.14 -34.08 29.60
N GLN A 148 -30.17 -33.29 29.89
CA GLN A 148 -30.85 -32.44 28.90
C GLN A 148 -29.94 -31.33 28.36
N GLU A 149 -29.20 -30.65 29.24
CA GLU A 149 -28.23 -29.62 28.85
C GLU A 149 -27.12 -30.20 27.97
N LEU A 150 -26.61 -31.38 28.33
CA LEU A 150 -25.60 -32.10 27.55
C LEU A 150 -26.14 -32.53 26.18
N LEU A 151 -27.39 -33.02 26.08
CA LEU A 151 -28.01 -33.34 24.78
C LEU A 151 -28.11 -32.09 23.89
N GLU A 152 -28.50 -30.95 24.45
CA GLU A 152 -28.63 -29.71 23.70
C GLU A 152 -27.26 -29.14 23.28
N GLN A 153 -26.23 -29.32 24.10
CA GLN A 153 -24.85 -29.03 23.71
C GLN A 153 -24.41 -29.93 22.54
N ARG A 154 -24.59 -31.25 22.65
CA ARG A 154 -24.22 -32.20 21.59
C ARG A 154 -24.98 -31.96 20.29
N ARG A 155 -26.25 -31.52 20.37
CA ARG A 155 -27.04 -31.09 19.21
C ARG A 155 -26.37 -29.92 18.49
N ARG A 156 -26.01 -28.86 19.22
CA ARG A 156 -25.33 -27.68 18.65
C ARG A 156 -24.00 -28.06 18.03
N GLU A 157 -23.18 -28.84 18.74
CA GLU A 157 -21.89 -29.32 18.22
C GLU A 157 -22.04 -30.12 16.92
N ALA A 158 -23.09 -30.95 16.80
CA ALA A 158 -23.34 -31.72 15.58
C ALA A 158 -23.75 -30.82 14.39
N ILE A 159 -24.56 -29.79 14.63
CA ILE A 159 -24.95 -28.81 13.60
C ILE A 159 -23.74 -27.95 13.20
N ASP A 160 -22.98 -27.44 14.17
CA ASP A 160 -21.79 -26.62 13.93
C ASP A 160 -20.72 -27.41 13.15
N ALA A 161 -20.52 -28.69 13.47
CA ALA A 161 -19.63 -29.57 12.72
C ALA A 161 -20.09 -29.74 11.27
N ALA A 162 -21.37 -30.01 11.03
CA ALA A 162 -21.91 -30.14 9.68
C ALA A 162 -21.78 -28.84 8.86
N GLN A 163 -22.02 -27.69 9.49
CA GLN A 163 -21.80 -26.39 8.87
C GLN A 163 -20.33 -26.15 8.54
N HIS A 164 -19.42 -26.52 9.46
CA HIS A 164 -17.98 -26.39 9.26
C HIS A 164 -17.50 -27.26 8.09
N ASP A 165 -17.91 -28.52 8.04
CA ASP A 165 -17.56 -29.44 6.95
C ASP A 165 -18.06 -28.93 5.60
N ALA A 166 -19.31 -28.44 5.54
CA ALA A 166 -19.85 -27.83 4.34
C ALA A 166 -19.08 -26.57 3.92
N ALA A 167 -18.68 -25.74 4.87
CA ALA A 167 -17.87 -24.56 4.61
C ALA A 167 -16.48 -24.93 4.07
N GLN A 168 -15.86 -26.01 4.55
CA GLN A 168 -14.57 -26.49 4.03
C GLN A 168 -14.66 -26.94 2.57
N ILE A 169 -15.74 -27.61 2.18
CA ILE A 169 -15.95 -28.08 0.79
C ILE A 169 -15.95 -26.90 -0.20
N ILE A 170 -16.60 -25.79 0.15
CA ILE A 170 -16.73 -24.63 -0.75
C ILE A 170 -15.65 -23.56 -0.53
N ALA A 171 -14.77 -23.72 0.47
CA ALA A 171 -13.82 -22.70 0.87
C ALA A 171 -12.91 -22.27 -0.29
N ALA A 172 -12.35 -23.23 -1.03
CA ALA A 172 -11.46 -22.96 -2.15
C ALA A 172 -12.16 -22.25 -3.32
N ASP A 173 -13.44 -22.54 -3.55
CA ASP A 173 -14.22 -21.92 -4.62
C ASP A 173 -14.55 -20.47 -4.27
N LEU A 174 -14.97 -20.23 -3.02
CA LEU A 174 -15.20 -18.88 -2.51
C LEU A 174 -13.92 -18.04 -2.49
N GLU A 175 -12.80 -18.63 -2.10
CA GLU A 175 -11.51 -17.95 -2.11
C GLU A 175 -11.11 -17.54 -3.53
N ARG A 176 -11.21 -18.45 -4.50
CA ARG A 176 -10.95 -18.14 -5.92
C ARG A 176 -11.89 -17.07 -6.47
N ALA A 177 -13.17 -17.10 -6.10
CA ALA A 177 -14.15 -16.11 -6.54
C ALA A 177 -13.86 -14.71 -5.93
N ALA A 178 -13.59 -14.65 -4.63
CA ALA A 178 -13.20 -13.41 -3.95
C ALA A 178 -11.91 -12.84 -4.54
N ASP A 179 -10.93 -13.69 -4.86
CA ASP A 179 -9.67 -13.25 -5.45
C ASP A 179 -9.86 -12.69 -6.87
N ALA A 180 -10.63 -13.39 -7.70
CA ALA A 180 -10.95 -12.93 -9.05
C ALA A 180 -11.67 -11.57 -9.03
N GLN A 181 -12.60 -11.37 -8.09
CA GLN A 181 -13.27 -10.09 -7.90
C GLN A 181 -12.30 -9.00 -7.43
N ALA A 182 -11.45 -9.30 -6.42
CA ALA A 182 -10.46 -8.36 -5.91
C ALA A 182 -9.47 -7.95 -7.01
N HIS A 183 -9.04 -8.89 -7.84
CA HIS A 183 -8.13 -8.64 -8.95
C HIS A 183 -8.76 -7.77 -10.03
N ALA A 184 -9.99 -8.07 -10.46
CA ALA A 184 -10.71 -7.26 -11.45
C ALA A 184 -10.96 -5.83 -10.92
N ALA A 185 -11.36 -5.69 -9.66
CA ALA A 185 -11.54 -4.40 -9.01
C ALA A 185 -10.22 -3.62 -8.92
N LEU A 186 -9.10 -4.31 -8.63
CA LEU A 186 -7.79 -3.67 -8.53
C LEU A 186 -7.38 -3.09 -9.88
N LEU A 187 -7.50 -3.86 -10.98
CA LEU A 187 -7.12 -3.39 -12.32
C LEU A 187 -7.90 -2.12 -12.71
N GLN A 188 -9.20 -2.10 -12.42
CA GLN A 188 -10.04 -0.91 -12.69
C GLN A 188 -9.60 0.28 -11.82
N ALA A 189 -9.45 0.07 -10.51
CA ALA A 189 -9.06 1.11 -9.58
C ALA A 189 -7.65 1.66 -9.87
N GLN A 190 -6.72 0.82 -10.32
CA GLN A 190 -5.40 1.23 -10.78
C GLN A 190 -5.50 2.14 -12.00
N ALA A 191 -6.25 1.76 -13.04
CA ALA A 191 -6.40 2.57 -14.24
C ALA A 191 -6.99 3.96 -13.92
N ASP A 192 -8.06 3.98 -13.12
CA ASP A 192 -8.71 5.23 -12.70
C ASP A 192 -7.76 6.09 -11.86
N ARG A 193 -6.96 5.47 -10.98
CA ARG A 193 -6.03 6.20 -10.13
C ARG A 193 -4.82 6.74 -10.89
N VAL A 194 -4.29 5.99 -11.85
CA VAL A 194 -3.20 6.44 -12.73
C VAL A 194 -3.62 7.71 -13.47
N GLU A 195 -4.79 7.74 -14.09
CA GLU A 195 -5.29 8.95 -14.78
C GLU A 195 -5.43 10.16 -13.83
N GLN A 196 -5.94 9.94 -12.62
CA GLN A 196 -6.02 10.99 -11.59
C GLN A 196 -4.63 11.52 -11.19
N LEU A 197 -3.67 10.62 -11.00
CA LEU A 197 -2.29 10.97 -10.65
C LEU A 197 -1.60 11.69 -11.81
N HIS A 198 -1.80 11.28 -13.07
CA HIS A 198 -1.31 12.00 -14.25
C HIS A 198 -1.85 13.44 -14.29
N ALA A 199 -3.16 13.62 -14.09
CA ALA A 199 -3.77 14.94 -14.06
C ALA A 199 -3.24 15.80 -12.89
N ALA A 200 -3.01 15.20 -11.72
CA ALA A 200 -2.43 15.87 -10.57
C ALA A 200 -0.96 16.23 -10.80
N ALA A 201 -0.16 15.34 -11.39
CA ALA A 201 1.23 15.58 -11.73
C ALA A 201 1.36 16.74 -12.72
N ARG A 202 0.48 16.83 -13.73
CA ARG A 202 0.44 17.97 -14.67
C ARG A 202 0.20 19.30 -13.97
N ARG A 203 -0.67 19.33 -12.95
CA ARG A 203 -0.91 20.55 -12.15
C ARG A 203 0.31 20.92 -11.31
N ARG A 204 1.00 19.92 -10.74
CA ARG A 204 2.22 20.13 -9.94
C ARG A 204 3.41 20.54 -10.80
N LEU A 205 3.47 20.09 -12.05
CA LEU A 205 4.55 20.34 -13.00
C LEU A 205 4.82 21.83 -13.21
N THR A 206 3.80 22.69 -13.19
CA THR A 206 4.02 24.15 -13.32
C THR A 206 4.79 24.71 -12.12
N ALA A 207 4.45 24.31 -10.90
CA ALA A 207 5.13 24.77 -9.69
C ALA A 207 6.56 24.23 -9.61
N LEU A 208 6.74 22.93 -9.88
CA LEU A 208 8.05 22.32 -9.99
C LEU A 208 8.89 22.94 -11.12
N GLY A 209 8.25 23.31 -12.23
CA GLY A 209 8.87 23.97 -13.35
C GLY A 209 9.53 25.30 -12.95
N VAL A 210 8.86 26.12 -12.15
CA VAL A 210 9.44 27.37 -11.65
C VAL A 210 10.65 27.10 -10.75
N GLN A 211 10.54 26.16 -9.82
CA GLN A 211 11.64 25.81 -8.91
C GLN A 211 12.85 25.24 -9.67
N GLY A 212 12.61 24.25 -10.53
CA GLY A 212 13.64 23.59 -11.33
C GLY A 212 14.34 24.57 -12.27
N ARG A 213 13.59 25.39 -13.01
CA ARG A 213 14.19 26.40 -13.89
C ARG A 213 15.03 27.41 -13.12
N ASN A 214 14.60 27.86 -11.95
CA ASN A 214 15.40 28.78 -11.14
C ASN A 214 16.73 28.15 -10.70
N LEU A 215 16.74 26.86 -10.34
CA LEU A 215 17.97 26.12 -10.03
C LEU A 215 18.87 26.01 -11.27
N PHE A 216 18.30 25.60 -12.39
CA PHE A 216 19.02 25.45 -13.64
C PHE A 216 19.60 26.78 -14.16
N TYR A 217 18.82 27.88 -14.11
CA TYR A 217 19.28 29.19 -14.58
C TYR A 217 20.42 29.76 -13.74
N ARG A 218 20.53 29.39 -12.46
CA ARG A 218 21.72 29.74 -11.65
C ARG A 218 22.95 29.01 -12.16
N ALA A 219 22.85 27.70 -12.39
CA ALA A 219 23.94 26.92 -12.99
C ALA A 219 24.31 27.43 -14.39
N LEU A 220 23.33 27.84 -15.20
CA LEU A 220 23.57 28.44 -16.51
C LEU A 220 24.28 29.80 -16.41
N ALA A 221 23.92 30.64 -15.45
CA ALA A 221 24.61 31.90 -15.20
C ALA A 221 26.07 31.69 -14.78
N ASP A 222 26.32 30.69 -13.92
CA ASP A 222 27.67 30.26 -13.55
C ASP A 222 28.46 29.78 -14.77
N ALA A 223 27.83 28.99 -15.65
CA ALA A 223 28.43 28.53 -16.89
C ALA A 223 28.79 29.69 -17.84
N TYR A 224 27.91 30.69 -17.97
CA TYR A 224 28.20 31.90 -18.74
C TYR A 224 29.40 32.67 -18.18
N ARG A 225 29.47 32.82 -16.85
CA ARG A 225 30.63 33.43 -16.18
C ARG A 225 31.91 32.71 -16.55
N GLU A 226 31.95 31.39 -16.36
CA GLU A 226 33.14 30.60 -16.64
C GLU A 226 33.53 30.65 -18.13
N ALA A 227 32.55 30.62 -19.04
CA ALA A 227 32.80 30.72 -20.47
C ALA A 227 33.41 32.07 -20.87
N ILE A 228 32.91 33.19 -20.31
CA ILE A 228 33.45 34.53 -20.57
C ILE A 228 34.87 34.65 -20.00
N LEU A 229 35.11 34.18 -18.78
CA LEU A 229 36.42 34.19 -18.15
C LEU A 229 37.43 33.34 -18.92
N ALA A 230 37.04 32.14 -19.36
CA ALA A 230 37.85 31.26 -20.19
C ALA A 230 38.21 31.94 -21.53
N TYR A 231 37.23 32.59 -22.17
CA TYR A 231 37.46 33.35 -23.40
C TYR A 231 38.45 34.50 -23.18
N ALA A 232 38.26 35.32 -22.15
CA ALA A 232 39.16 36.43 -21.82
C ALA A 232 40.60 35.94 -21.57
N ARG A 233 40.77 34.88 -20.78
CA ARG A 233 42.09 34.27 -20.51
C ARG A 233 42.75 33.74 -21.78
N SER A 234 41.97 33.11 -22.68
CA SER A 234 42.48 32.59 -23.96
C SER A 234 43.02 33.70 -24.88
N ARG A 235 42.55 34.94 -24.69
CA ARG A 235 42.97 36.13 -25.44
C ARG A 235 44.03 36.96 -24.71
N GLY A 236 44.59 36.44 -23.62
CA GLY A 236 45.62 37.13 -22.85
C GLY A 236 45.10 38.36 -22.11
N ALA A 237 43.83 38.35 -21.71
CA ALA A 237 43.25 39.47 -20.97
C ALA A 237 43.94 39.67 -19.61
N GLU A 238 44.12 40.94 -19.24
CA GLU A 238 44.73 41.35 -17.97
C GLU A 238 43.73 42.10 -17.09
N GLY A 239 43.93 42.05 -15.77
CA GLY A 239 43.11 42.79 -14.81
C GLY A 239 41.65 42.31 -14.76
N VAL A 240 41.41 41.00 -14.88
CA VAL A 240 40.06 40.43 -14.86
C VAL A 240 39.43 40.64 -13.49
N VAL A 241 38.36 41.42 -13.44
CA VAL A 241 37.54 41.65 -12.26
C VAL A 241 36.15 41.09 -12.53
N CYS A 242 35.66 40.27 -11.60
CA CYS A 242 34.31 39.71 -11.66
C CYS A 242 33.62 40.04 -10.35
N VAL A 243 32.55 40.81 -10.41
CA VAL A 243 31.75 41.21 -9.24
C VAL A 243 30.29 40.87 -9.52
N GLU A 244 29.62 40.28 -8.54
CA GLU A 244 28.18 40.09 -8.57
C GLU A 244 27.52 41.11 -7.65
N ARG A 245 26.60 41.92 -8.19
CA ARG A 245 25.87 42.93 -7.42
C ARG A 245 24.41 42.99 -7.86
N ASP A 246 23.50 42.90 -6.89
CA ASP A 246 22.05 42.98 -7.13
C ASP A 246 21.52 41.99 -8.20
N GLY A 247 22.14 40.82 -8.31
CA GLY A 247 21.81 39.80 -9.32
C GLY A 247 22.35 40.09 -10.72
N VAL A 248 23.21 41.10 -10.87
CA VAL A 248 23.93 41.42 -12.10
C VAL A 248 25.38 40.96 -11.97
N LEU A 249 25.84 40.21 -12.96
CA LEU A 249 27.23 39.79 -13.10
C LEU A 249 28.00 40.84 -13.92
N GLU A 250 28.90 41.57 -13.26
CA GLU A 250 29.81 42.53 -13.91
C GLU A 250 31.18 41.86 -14.10
N ILE A 251 31.58 41.68 -15.36
CA ILE A 251 32.91 41.17 -15.72
C ILE A 251 33.64 42.24 -16.51
N GLU A 252 34.74 42.74 -15.95
CA GLU A 252 35.64 43.71 -16.59
C GLU A 252 36.99 43.06 -16.87
N PHE A 253 37.51 43.25 -18.08
CA PHE A 253 38.86 42.82 -18.44
C PHE A 253 39.41 43.65 -19.60
N ASN A 254 40.74 43.79 -19.66
CA ASN A 254 41.43 44.48 -20.74
C ASN A 254 41.99 43.47 -21.73
N LEU A 255 41.58 43.57 -23.00
CA LEU A 255 42.16 42.77 -24.08
C LEU A 255 43.44 43.45 -24.60
N ARG A 256 44.52 42.69 -24.78
CA ARG A 256 45.68 43.16 -25.55
C ARG A 256 45.28 43.22 -27.02
N GLY A 257 45.26 44.44 -27.57
CA GLY A 257 45.03 44.70 -29.00
C GLY A 257 46.16 44.19 -29.89
#